data_AF-A0A2T4UNW7-F1
#
_entry.id   AF-A0A2T4UNW7-F1
#
_cell.length_a   1.000
_cell.length_b   1.000
_cell.length_c   1.000
_cell.angle_alpha   90.00
_cell.angle_beta   90.00
_cell.angle_gamma   90.00
#
_symmetry.space_group_name_H-M   'P 1'
#
loop_
_entity.id
_entity.type
_entity.pdbx_description
1 polymer ?
#
loop_
_entity_poly.entity_id
_entity_poly.type
_entity_poly.pdbx_seq_one_letter_code
_entity_poly.pdbx_strand_id
1 'polypeptide(L)'
;MAIAKLVPVRPDGKSIVLSVLAVAVGVLLLGHAAVQGIGAAMFWGPCWSEGYDSVACNFLQYQAPTPAWVLPFWVWFVEVLLALVVIAGCVVAGRRLGTAGLALVAVLMSSVLIDLVFTPMVNGGYSSADEPPGFGLIGAGFLAVGGVLMFRVAVPYRRPLT
;
A
#
# COMPACT_ATOMS: atom_id res chain seq x y z
N MET A 1 34.12 -20.50 -12.74
CA MET A 1 33.14 -19.53 -12.23
C MET A 1 32.95 -18.47 -13.33
N ALA A 2 31.89 -18.58 -14.13
CA ALA A 2 31.66 -17.68 -15.26
C ALA A 2 31.05 -16.36 -14.76
N ILE A 3 31.74 -15.24 -15.02
CA ILE A 3 31.23 -13.90 -14.73
C ILE A 3 30.19 -13.59 -15.82
N ALA A 4 28.90 -13.71 -15.49
CA ALA A 4 27.82 -13.33 -16.39
C ALA A 4 27.90 -11.81 -16.67
N LYS A 5 28.31 -11.43 -17.88
CA LYS A 5 28.26 -10.04 -18.32
C LYS A 5 26.81 -9.66 -18.58
N LEU A 6 26.27 -8.79 -17.72
CA LEU A 6 24.95 -8.19 -17.89
C LEU A 6 25.12 -6.91 -18.72
N VAL A 7 24.55 -6.86 -19.93
CA VAL A 7 24.52 -5.61 -20.72
C VAL A 7 23.19 -4.91 -20.48
N PRO A 8 23.18 -3.62 -20.11
CA PRO A 8 21.95 -2.85 -20.07
C PRO A 8 21.38 -2.76 -21.48
N VAL A 9 20.18 -3.30 -21.68
CA VAL A 9 19.41 -3.07 -22.91
C VAL A 9 19.17 -1.57 -23.00
N ARG A 10 19.54 -0.94 -24.12
CA ARG A 10 19.34 0.50 -24.34
C ARG A 10 17.84 0.80 -24.10
N PRO A 11 17.49 1.66 -23.12
CA PRO A 11 16.11 1.82 -22.73
C PRO A 11 15.34 2.53 -23.86
N ASP A 12 14.30 1.86 -24.37
CA ASP A 12 13.28 2.47 -25.22
C ASP A 12 12.56 3.57 -24.40
N GLY A 13 12.05 4.62 -25.06
CA GLY A 13 11.32 5.71 -24.40
C GLY A 13 10.17 5.22 -23.54
N LYS A 14 9.48 4.14 -23.97
CA LYS A 14 8.44 3.46 -23.19
C LYS A 14 8.94 2.91 -21.86
N SER A 15 10.17 2.38 -21.84
CA SER A 15 10.82 1.86 -20.62
C SER A 15 11.13 2.98 -19.64
N ILE A 16 11.59 4.13 -20.14
CA ILE A 16 11.87 5.32 -19.31
C ILE A 16 10.56 5.85 -18.70
N VAL A 17 9.51 6.01 -19.52
CA VAL A 17 8.19 6.46 -19.04
C VAL A 17 7.65 5.55 -17.95
N LEU A 18 7.73 4.23 -18.14
CA LEU A 18 7.32 3.27 -17.12
C LEU A 18 8.16 3.39 -15.84
N SER A 19 9.48 3.55 -15.95
CA SER A 19 10.34 3.73 -14.78
C SER A 19 9.96 4.99 -13.99
N VAL A 20 9.72 6.12 -14.68
CA VAL A 20 9.26 7.37 -14.05
C VAL A 20 7.90 7.19 -13.40
N LEU A 21 6.95 6.59 -14.11
CA LEU A 21 5.62 6.28 -13.59
C LEU A 21 5.69 5.40 -12.33
N ALA A 22 6.48 4.33 -12.37
CA ALA A 22 6.62 3.42 -11.23
C ALA A 22 7.27 4.11 -10.02
N VAL A 23 8.24 5.00 -10.23
CA VAL A 23 8.80 5.83 -9.15
C VAL A 23 7.74 6.76 -8.58
N ALA A 24 7.00 7.48 -9.42
CA ALA A 24 5.98 8.41 -8.98
C ALA A 24 4.88 7.70 -8.16
N VAL A 25 4.36 6.58 -8.66
CA VAL A 25 3.38 5.75 -7.95
C VAL A 25 3.98 5.21 -6.64
N GLY A 26 5.23 4.73 -6.66
CA GLY A 26 5.91 4.24 -5.46
C GLY A 26 6.02 5.30 -4.36
N VAL A 27 6.38 6.54 -4.72
CA VAL A 27 6.45 7.67 -3.79
C VAL A 27 5.07 8.03 -3.24
N LEU A 28 4.04 8.06 -4.08
CA LEU A 28 2.67 8.35 -3.64
C LEU A 28 2.16 7.32 -2.64
N LEU A 29 2.35 6.03 -2.93
CA LEU A 29 1.98 4.93 -2.03
C LEU A 29 2.75 5.04 -0.70
N LEU A 30 4.06 5.26 -0.73
CA LEU A 30 4.84 5.42 0.52
C LEU A 30 4.44 6.65 1.32
N GLY A 31 4.13 7.76 0.65
CA GLY A 31 3.63 8.97 1.29
C GLY A 31 2.31 8.72 2.00
N HIS A 32 1.37 8.06 1.33
CA HIS A 32 0.09 7.72 1.93
C HIS A 32 0.25 6.71 3.07
N ALA A 33 1.08 5.68 2.90
CA ALA A 33 1.39 4.72 3.95
C ALA A 33 1.96 5.41 5.20
N ALA A 34 2.83 6.41 5.03
CA ALA A 34 3.38 7.18 6.14
C ALA A 34 2.30 8.01 6.84
N VAL A 35 1.45 8.71 6.09
CA VAL A 35 0.35 9.51 6.66
C VAL A 35 -0.64 8.63 7.41
N GLN A 36 -1.07 7.52 6.80
CA GLN A 36 -1.98 6.54 7.41
C GLN A 36 -1.35 5.92 8.66
N GLY A 37 -0.09 5.48 8.58
CA GLY A 37 0.61 4.84 9.69
C GLY A 37 0.83 5.79 10.88
N ILE A 38 1.26 7.03 10.61
CA ILE A 38 1.43 8.06 11.64
C ILE A 38 0.07 8.43 12.26
N GLY A 39 -0.96 8.62 11.43
CA GLY A 39 -2.32 8.92 11.89
C GLY A 39 -2.86 7.82 12.79
N ALA A 40 -2.74 6.55 12.38
CA ALA A 40 -3.14 5.41 13.19
C ALA A 40 -2.33 5.32 14.49
N ALA A 41 -1.02 5.53 14.45
CA ALA A 41 -0.18 5.50 15.64
C ALA A 41 -0.52 6.60 16.66
N MET A 42 -0.80 7.82 16.18
CA MET A 42 -1.23 8.93 17.03
C MET A 42 -2.62 8.70 17.60
N PHE A 43 -3.56 8.22 16.79
CA PHE A 43 -4.94 7.97 17.21
C PHE A 43 -5.00 6.87 18.26
N TRP A 44 -4.28 5.76 18.07
CA TRP A 44 -4.26 4.62 19.00
C TRP A 44 -3.25 4.74 20.14
N GLY A 45 -2.40 5.76 20.13
CA GLY A 45 -1.39 6.02 21.15
C GLY A 45 -1.94 5.91 22.58
N PRO A 46 -3.03 6.60 22.94
CA PRO A 46 -3.64 6.52 24.28
C PRO A 46 -4.05 5.11 24.69
N CYS A 47 -4.59 4.30 23.76
CA CYS A 47 -4.94 2.91 24.05
C CYS A 47 -3.71 2.04 24.38
N TRP A 48 -2.58 2.25 23.70
CA TRP A 48 -1.35 1.51 23.96
C TRP A 48 -0.63 1.97 25.23
N SER A 49 -0.69 3.26 25.56
CA SER A 49 -0.01 3.81 26.74
C SER A 49 -0.82 3.69 28.04
N GLU A 50 -2.14 3.84 27.98
CA GLU A 50 -3.03 3.86 29.16
C GLU A 50 -3.79 2.54 29.35
N GLY A 51 -3.75 1.65 28.36
CA GLY A 51 -4.44 0.37 28.35
C GLY A 51 -5.82 0.43 27.72
N TYR A 52 -6.28 -0.72 27.22
CA TYR A 52 -7.54 -0.85 26.49
C TYR A 52 -8.80 -0.61 27.35
N ASP A 53 -8.69 -0.78 28.67
CA ASP A 53 -9.79 -0.52 29.61
C ASP A 53 -9.85 0.94 30.08
N SER A 54 -8.93 1.80 29.62
CA SER A 54 -8.90 3.21 30.00
C SER A 54 -10.10 3.98 29.43
N VAL A 55 -10.52 5.03 30.15
CA VAL A 55 -11.61 5.92 29.72
C VAL A 55 -11.26 6.59 28.38
N ALA A 56 -9.99 6.95 28.19
CA ALA A 56 -9.49 7.54 26.95
C ALA A 56 -9.63 6.56 25.76
N CYS A 57 -9.23 5.30 25.92
CA CYS A 57 -9.37 4.30 24.87
C CYS A 57 -10.84 3.98 24.58
N ASN A 58 -11.67 3.86 25.63
CA ASN A 58 -13.10 3.62 25.48
C ASN A 58 -13.79 4.75 24.69
N PHE A 59 -13.43 6.01 24.97
CA PHE A 59 -13.93 7.13 24.18
C PHE A 59 -13.52 7.03 22.71
N LEU A 60 -12.26 6.73 22.41
CA LEU A 60 -11.77 6.57 21.03
C LEU A 60 -12.44 5.40 20.28
N GLN A 61 -12.72 4.30 20.98
CA GLN A 61 -13.34 3.11 20.38
C GLN A 61 -14.84 3.26 20.12
N TYR A 62 -15.57 4.02 20.94
CA TYR A 62 -17.03 3.99 20.93
C TYR A 62 -17.72 5.34 20.75
N GLN A 63 -17.02 6.45 20.99
CA GLN A 63 -17.63 7.78 21.06
C GLN A 63 -16.98 8.79 20.13
N ALA A 64 -15.70 8.61 19.78
CA ALA A 64 -15.05 9.44 18.80
C ALA A 64 -15.76 9.28 17.45
N PRO A 65 -16.20 10.38 16.81
CA PRO A 65 -16.79 10.28 15.49
C PRO A 65 -15.75 9.71 14.54
N THR A 66 -16.10 8.63 13.84
CA THR A 66 -15.32 8.18 12.70
C THR A 66 -15.20 9.37 11.75
N PRO A 67 -13.99 9.80 11.39
CA PRO A 67 -13.85 10.99 10.59
C PRO A 67 -14.48 10.73 9.21
N ALA A 68 -15.71 11.20 8.99
CA ALA A 68 -16.55 10.88 7.82
C ALA A 68 -15.97 11.38 6.49
N TRP A 69 -15.00 12.32 6.55
CA TRP A 69 -14.21 12.79 5.42
C TRP A 69 -13.04 11.85 5.06
N VAL A 70 -12.83 10.79 5.85
CA VAL A 70 -11.78 9.78 5.75
C VAL A 70 -12.37 8.41 5.37
N LEU A 71 -13.62 8.34 4.92
CA LEU A 71 -14.13 7.16 4.21
C LEU A 71 -13.32 7.03 2.89
N PRO A 72 -12.24 6.23 2.88
CA PRO A 72 -11.10 6.46 2.01
C PRO A 72 -11.20 5.59 0.76
N PHE A 73 -12.40 5.09 0.45
CA PHE A 73 -12.62 4.20 -0.68
C PHE A 73 -12.17 4.84 -2.00
N TRP A 74 -12.34 6.15 -2.14
CA TRP A 74 -11.88 6.86 -3.33
C TRP A 74 -10.35 6.94 -3.41
N VAL A 75 -9.65 7.17 -2.29
CA VAL A 75 -8.19 7.18 -2.23
C VAL A 75 -7.65 5.80 -2.56
N TRP A 76 -8.18 4.77 -1.90
CA TRP A 76 -7.84 3.38 -2.19
C TRP A 76 -8.12 3.01 -3.64
N PHE A 77 -9.26 3.43 -4.19
CA PHE A 77 -9.59 3.20 -5.60
C PHE A 77 -8.58 3.87 -6.53
N VAL A 78 -8.14 5.10 -6.22
CA VAL A 78 -7.06 5.77 -6.96
C VAL A 78 -5.76 4.98 -6.88
N GLU A 79 -5.40 4.40 -5.73
CA GLU A 79 -4.19 3.59 -5.58
C GLU A 79 -4.24 2.31 -6.39
N VAL A 80 -5.40 1.63 -6.40
CA VAL A 80 -5.64 0.47 -7.25
C VAL A 80 -5.51 0.85 -8.72
N LEU A 81 -6.08 1.98 -9.14
CA LEU A 81 -5.94 2.49 -10.50
C LEU A 81 -4.48 2.78 -10.85
N LEU A 82 -3.73 3.43 -9.97
CA LEU A 82 -2.31 3.71 -10.18
C LEU A 82 -1.51 2.41 -10.35
N ALA A 83 -1.78 1.39 -9.53
CA ALA A 83 -1.15 0.08 -9.66
C ALA A 83 -1.50 -0.61 -11.00
N LEU A 84 -2.75 -0.51 -11.45
CA LEU A 84 -3.19 -1.02 -12.76
C LEU A 84 -2.55 -0.27 -13.94
N VAL A 85 -2.35 1.04 -13.82
CA VAL A 85 -1.64 1.82 -14.86
C VAL A 85 -0.18 1.37 -14.97
N VAL A 86 0.47 1.03 -13.84
CA VAL A 86 1.83 0.45 -13.85
C VAL A 86 1.85 -0.94 -14.50
N ILE A 87 0.83 -1.79 -14.27
CA ILE A 87 0.66 -3.08 -14.96
C ILE A 87 0.54 -2.85 -16.48
N ALA A 88 -0.33 -1.95 -16.91
CA ALA A 88 -0.52 -1.61 -18.32
C ALA A 88 0.78 -1.09 -18.94
N GLY A 89 1.50 -0.22 -18.23
CA GLY A 89 2.82 0.25 -18.64
C GLY A 89 3.84 -0.89 -18.79
N CYS A 90 3.83 -1.87 -17.88
CA CYS A 90 4.67 -3.07 -18.02
C CYS A 90 4.33 -3.87 -19.28
N VAL A 91 3.04 -4.03 -19.61
CA VAL A 91 2.61 -4.72 -20.85
C VAL A 91 3.11 -3.96 -22.09
N VAL A 92 2.89 -2.64 -22.13
CA VAL A 92 3.30 -1.78 -23.25
C VAL A 92 4.83 -1.76 -23.43
N ALA A 93 5.58 -1.83 -22.33
CA ALA A 93 7.04 -1.88 -22.34
C ALA A 93 7.63 -3.29 -22.52
N GLY A 94 6.79 -4.34 -22.64
CA GLY A 94 7.24 -5.73 -22.77
C GLY A 94 8.00 -6.26 -21.54
N ARG A 95 7.65 -5.80 -20.34
CA ARG A 95 8.31 -6.16 -19.08
C ARG A 95 7.57 -7.23 -18.29
N ARG A 96 8.29 -7.89 -17.39
CA ARG A 96 7.71 -8.90 -16.50
C ARG A 96 6.67 -8.27 -15.57
N LEU A 97 5.50 -8.89 -15.48
CA LEU A 97 4.40 -8.42 -14.66
C LEU A 97 4.51 -8.84 -13.18
N GLY A 98 5.35 -9.83 -12.85
CA GLY A 98 5.35 -10.44 -11.52
C GLY A 98 5.48 -9.44 -10.36
N THR A 99 6.44 -8.51 -10.42
CA THR A 99 6.62 -7.48 -9.38
C THR A 99 5.49 -6.47 -9.34
N ALA A 100 4.97 -6.05 -10.50
CA ALA A 100 3.83 -5.13 -10.59
C ALA A 100 2.54 -5.80 -10.08
N GLY A 101 2.36 -7.09 -10.35
CA GLY A 101 1.24 -7.89 -9.85
C GLY A 101 1.26 -8.05 -8.34
N LEU A 102 2.44 -8.33 -7.76
CA LEU A 102 2.60 -8.35 -6.30
C LEU A 102 2.32 -6.97 -5.68
N ALA A 103 2.74 -5.89 -6.34
CA ALA A 103 2.45 -4.54 -5.87
C ALA A 103 0.94 -4.26 -5.86
N LEU A 104 0.22 -4.65 -6.92
CA LEU A 104 -1.23 -4.57 -6.97
C LEU A 104 -1.90 -5.38 -5.86
N VAL A 105 -1.45 -6.62 -5.62
CA VAL A 105 -1.98 -7.44 -4.53
C VAL A 105 -1.78 -6.73 -3.19
N ALA A 106 -0.60 -6.18 -2.94
CA ALA A 106 -0.35 -5.41 -1.71
C ALA A 106 -1.29 -4.21 -1.56
N VAL A 107 -1.55 -3.46 -2.63
CA VAL A 107 -2.53 -2.34 -2.62
C VAL A 107 -3.97 -2.84 -2.40
N LEU A 108 -4.35 -3.99 -2.94
CA LEU A 108 -5.67 -4.57 -2.66
C LEU A 108 -5.82 -4.98 -1.19
N MET A 109 -4.73 -5.49 -0.58
CA MET A 109 -4.70 -5.91 0.82
C MET A 109 -4.70 -4.74 1.81
N SER A 110 -4.34 -3.52 1.39
CA SER A 110 -4.15 -2.38 2.31
C SER A 110 -5.45 -1.81 2.88
N SER A 111 -6.62 -2.14 2.32
CA SER A 111 -7.90 -1.52 2.74
C SER A 111 -9.08 -2.48 2.63
N VAL A 112 -9.33 -3.11 1.47
CA VAL A 112 -10.56 -3.91 1.27
C VAL A 112 -10.64 -5.15 2.17
N LEU A 113 -9.55 -5.90 2.36
CA LEU A 113 -9.59 -7.08 3.22
C LEU A 113 -9.61 -6.70 4.71
N ILE A 114 -8.88 -5.66 5.06
CA ILE A 114 -8.73 -5.19 6.44
C ILE A 114 -10.04 -4.57 6.92
N ASP A 115 -10.53 -3.56 6.21
CA ASP A 115 -11.66 -2.74 6.68
C ASP A 115 -13.02 -3.41 6.47
N LEU A 116 -13.20 -4.18 5.39
CA LEU A 116 -14.52 -4.77 5.05
C LEU A 116 -14.69 -6.24 5.44
N VAL A 117 -13.61 -6.98 5.69
CA VAL A 117 -13.70 -8.42 6.00
C VAL A 117 -13.19 -8.70 7.40
N PHE A 118 -12.00 -8.23 7.75
CA PHE A 118 -11.43 -8.53 9.06
C PHE A 118 -12.03 -7.70 10.18
N THR A 119 -12.26 -6.41 9.97
CA THR A 119 -12.81 -5.55 11.02
C THR A 119 -14.19 -6.00 11.52
N PRO A 120 -15.19 -6.28 10.66
CA PRO A 120 -16.51 -6.75 11.13
C PRO A 120 -16.44 -8.13 11.81
N MET A 121 -15.54 -8.99 11.33
CA MET A 121 -15.37 -10.36 11.84
C MET A 121 -14.73 -10.39 13.22
N VAL A 122 -13.74 -9.53 13.47
CA VAL A 122 -13.07 -9.40 14.78
C VAL A 122 -13.98 -8.72 15.80
N ASN A 123 -14.83 -7.79 15.36
CA ASN A 123 -15.71 -7.03 16.24
C ASN A 123 -17.12 -7.63 16.42
N GLY A 124 -17.39 -8.83 15.91
CA GLY A 124 -18.70 -9.48 16.06
C GLY A 124 -19.85 -8.76 15.37
N GLY A 125 -19.59 -8.01 14.30
CA GLY A 125 -20.61 -7.36 13.46
C GLY A 125 -20.99 -5.91 13.83
N TYR A 126 -20.35 -5.30 14.82
CA TYR A 126 -20.58 -3.88 15.16
C TYR A 126 -19.75 -2.94 14.27
N SER A 127 -20.43 -2.04 13.56
CA SER A 127 -19.85 -1.09 12.59
C SER A 127 -19.44 0.27 13.20
N SER A 128 -19.16 0.33 14.50
CA SER A 128 -18.68 1.53 15.18
C SER A 128 -17.32 1.32 15.84
N ALA A 129 -16.84 0.07 15.84
CA ALA A 129 -15.48 -0.33 16.21
C ALA A 129 -14.58 -0.44 14.95
N ASP A 130 -14.87 0.37 13.92
CA ASP A 130 -14.44 0.20 12.52
C ASP A 130 -12.93 0.26 12.25
N GLU A 131 -12.11 0.54 13.26
CA GLU A 131 -10.68 0.30 13.22
C GLU A 131 -10.27 -0.27 14.58
N PRO A 132 -10.06 -1.58 14.75
CA PRO A 132 -9.45 -2.07 15.96
C PRO A 132 -8.02 -1.50 16.03
N PRO A 133 -7.50 -1.20 17.24
CA PRO A 133 -6.17 -0.65 17.41
C PRO A 133 -5.12 -1.46 16.63
N GLY A 134 -4.58 -0.85 15.57
CA GLY A 134 -3.55 -1.46 14.72
C GLY A 134 -3.98 -1.85 13.29
N PHE A 135 -5.25 -1.91 12.92
CA PHE A 135 -5.63 -2.27 11.54
C PHE A 135 -5.20 -1.22 10.50
N GLY A 136 -5.30 0.06 10.83
CA GLY A 136 -4.73 1.13 10.00
C GLY A 136 -3.20 1.02 9.82
N LEU A 137 -2.48 0.44 10.78
CA LEU A 137 -1.04 0.15 10.65
C LEU A 137 -0.78 -1.04 9.72
N ILE A 138 -1.62 -2.08 9.75
CA ILE A 138 -1.52 -3.22 8.84
C ILE A 138 -1.77 -2.75 7.40
N GLY A 139 -2.81 -1.93 7.20
CA GLY A 139 -3.11 -1.29 5.92
C GLY A 139 -1.92 -0.48 5.40
N ALA A 140 -1.38 0.42 6.23
CA ALA A 140 -0.18 1.19 5.93
C ALA A 140 1.03 0.30 5.59
N GLY A 141 1.19 -0.84 6.28
CA GLY A 141 2.27 -1.80 6.03
C GLY A 141 2.19 -2.42 4.63
N PHE A 142 1.00 -2.87 4.22
CA PHE A 142 0.78 -3.39 2.87
C PHE A 142 1.00 -2.31 1.80
N LEU A 143 0.55 -1.10 2.08
CA LEU A 143 0.68 0.04 1.16
C LEU A 143 2.16 0.43 0.98
N ALA A 144 2.95 0.38 2.05
CA ALA A 144 4.40 0.57 2.00
C ALA A 144 5.10 -0.54 1.19
N VAL A 145 4.71 -1.81 1.38
CA VAL A 145 5.21 -2.93 0.57
C VAL A 145 4.88 -2.71 -0.91
N GLY A 146 3.65 -2.30 -1.22
CA GLY A 146 3.23 -1.92 -2.58
C GLY A 146 4.15 -0.84 -3.17
N GLY A 147 4.39 0.25 -2.43
CA GLY A 147 5.29 1.32 -2.86
C GLY A 147 6.73 0.87 -3.11
N VAL A 148 7.31 0.04 -2.22
CA VAL A 148 8.65 -0.52 -2.42
C VAL A 148 8.71 -1.43 -3.66
N LEU A 149 7.68 -2.22 -3.91
CA LEU A 149 7.59 -3.06 -5.10
C LEU A 149 7.51 -2.21 -6.38
N MET A 150 6.89 -1.03 -6.36
CA MET A 150 6.91 -0.11 -7.50
C MET A 150 8.32 0.39 -7.83
N PHE A 151 9.19 0.62 -6.84
CA PHE A 151 10.61 0.92 -7.14
C PHE A 151 11.34 -0.28 -7.76
N ARG A 152 10.98 -1.51 -7.40
CA ARG A 152 11.51 -2.70 -8.09
C ARG A 152 11.02 -2.75 -9.55
N VAL A 153 9.78 -2.34 -9.82
CA VAL A 153 9.28 -2.15 -11.19
C VAL A 153 10.04 -1.04 -11.89
N ALA A 154 10.50 0.01 -11.22
CA ALA A 154 11.26 1.08 -11.87
C ALA A 154 12.64 0.62 -12.41
N VAL A 155 13.24 -0.44 -11.85
CA VAL A 155 14.57 -0.92 -12.25
C VAL A 155 14.50 -1.70 -13.57
N PRO A 156 15.17 -1.24 -14.65
CA PRO A 156 15.15 -1.93 -15.95
C PRO A 156 15.68 -3.36 -15.88
N TYR A 157 15.11 -4.26 -16.68
CA TYR A 157 15.56 -5.65 -16.75
C TYR A 157 16.98 -5.73 -17.36
N ARG A 158 17.90 -6.40 -16.67
CA ARG A 158 19.20 -6.78 -17.23
C ARG A 158 19.10 -8.20 -17.79
N ARG A 159 19.27 -8.38 -19.11
CA ARG A 159 19.40 -9.73 -19.68
C ARG A 159 20.82 -10.25 -19.40
N PRO A 160 20.97 -11.49 -18.91
CA PRO A 160 22.25 -12.18 -18.98
C PRO A 160 22.59 -12.43 -20.46
N LEU A 161 23.81 -12.06 -20.87
CA LEU A 161 24.36 -12.52 -22.14
C LEU A 161 24.63 -14.02 -22.00
N THR A 162 23.87 -14.83 -22.73
CA THR A 162 24.23 -16.22 -23.06
C THR A 162 25.29 -16.22 -24.13
#